data_AF-K0B7M4-F1
#
_entry.id   AF-K0B7M4-F1
#
_cell.length_a   1.000
_cell.length_b   1.000
_cell.length_c   1.000
_cell.angle_alpha   90.00
_cell.angle_beta   90.00
_cell.angle_gamma   90.00
#
_symmetry.space_group_name_H-M   'P 1'
#
loop_
_entity.id
_entity.type
_entity.pdbx_description
1 polymer ?
#
loop_
_entity_poly.entity_id
_entity_poly.type
_entity_poly.pdbx_seq_one_letter_code
_entity_poly.pdbx_strand_id
1 'polypeptide(L)' 'MSDISSVKLENQKLREYISLITAELELSQRVAEIKQNFANSPDSERIIRPILDRISKLQSEKLSLEKELNLILS' A
#
# COMPACT_ATOMS: atom_id res chain seq x y z
N MET A 1 -27.04 14.65 1.56
CA MET A 1 -26.36 14.01 0.42
C MET A 1 -27.34 13.01 -0.19
N SER A 2 -27.41 12.88 -1.51
CA SER A 2 -28.24 11.84 -2.14
C SER A 2 -27.53 10.49 -2.08
N ASP A 3 -28.28 9.40 -2.11
CA ASP A 3 -27.71 8.04 -2.11
C ASP A 3 -26.67 7.85 -3.22
N ILE A 4 -26.93 8.43 -4.40
CA ILE A 4 -25.99 8.44 -5.53
C ILE A 4 -24.67 9.12 -5.18
N SER A 5 -24.70 10.24 -4.45
CA SER A 5 -23.48 10.94 -4.04
C SER A 5 -22.68 10.16 -3.00
N SER A 6 -23.35 9.44 -2.09
CA SER A 6 -22.69 8.55 -1.12
C SER A 6 -22.00 7.38 -1.82
N VAL A 7 -22.69 6.71 -2.73
CA VAL A 7 -22.14 5.57 -3.50
C VAL A 7 -20.94 5.99 -4.34
N LYS A 8 -20.98 7.18 -4.95
CA LYS A 8 -19.84 7.72 -5.72
C LYS A 8 -18.61 7.93 -4.85
N LEU A 9 -18.80 8.50 -3.65
CA LEU A 9 -17.72 8.74 -2.70
C LEU A 9 -17.12 7.41 -2.21
N GLU A 10 -17.95 6.45 -1.85
CA GLU A 10 -17.51 5.12 -1.44
C GLU A 10 -16.74 4.40 -2.56
N ASN A 11 -17.23 4.46 -3.81
CA ASN A 11 -16.53 3.88 -4.96
C ASN A 11 -15.17 4.54 -5.20
N GLN A 12 -15.07 5.86 -5.00
CA GLN A 12 -13.79 6.57 -5.09
C GLN A 12 -12.80 6.05 -4.04
N LYS A 13 -13.23 5.96 -2.78
CA LYS A 13 -12.40 5.43 -1.69
C LYS A 13 -11.95 3.98 -1.94
N LEU A 14 -12.83 3.14 -2.49
CA LEU A 14 -12.47 1.76 -2.89
C LEU A 14 -11.39 1.73 -3.98
N ARG A 15 -11.47 2.63 -4.98
CA ARG A 15 -10.43 2.73 -6.02
C ARG A 15 -9.10 3.21 -5.46
N GLU A 16 -9.12 4.17 -4.55
CA GLU A 16 -7.94 4.63 -3.83
C GLU A 16 -7.32 3.50 -3.00
N TYR A 17 -8.14 2.76 -2.26
CA TYR A 17 -7.72 1.59 -1.48
C TYR A 17 -7.07 0.50 -2.36
N ILE A 18 -7.68 0.16 -3.50
CA ILE A 18 -7.11 -0.79 -4.47
C ILE A 18 -5.75 -0.27 -4.99
N SER A 19 -5.64 1.02 -5.30
CA SER A 19 -4.38 1.61 -5.77
C SER A 19 -3.26 1.50 -4.72
N LEU A 20 -3.58 1.66 -3.43
CA LEU A 20 -2.60 1.51 -2.34
C LEU A 20 -2.12 0.07 -2.22
N ILE A 21 -3.02 -0.91 -2.31
CA ILE A 21 -2.66 -2.35 -2.29
C ILE A 21 -1.74 -2.67 -3.47
N THR A 22 -2.09 -2.24 -4.68
CA THR A 22 -1.27 -2.50 -5.87
C THR A 22 0.13 -1.92 -5.71
N ALA A 23 0.24 -0.67 -5.23
CA ALA A 23 1.54 -0.04 -4.99
C ALA A 23 2.37 -0.78 -3.91
N GLU A 24 1.73 -1.24 -2.83
CA GLU A 24 2.39 -2.01 -1.78
C GLU A 24 2.94 -3.35 -2.32
N LEU A 25 2.16 -4.06 -3.15
CA LEU A 25 2.58 -5.31 -3.79
C LEU A 25 3.77 -5.10 -4.73
N GLU A 26 3.71 -4.08 -5.59
CA GLU A 26 4.80 -3.75 -6.51
C GLU A 26 6.11 -3.41 -5.76
N LEU A 27 6.02 -2.62 -4.69
CA LEU A 27 7.20 -2.27 -3.89
C LEU A 27 7.74 -3.48 -3.13
N SER A 28 6.87 -4.34 -2.61
CA SER A 28 7.28 -5.58 -1.93
C SER A 28 8.01 -6.53 -2.88
N GLN A 29 7.50 -6.66 -4.11
CA GLN A 29 8.15 -7.42 -5.17
C GLN A 29 9.53 -6.84 -5.51
N ARG A 30 9.66 -5.52 -5.66
CA ARG A 30 10.96 -4.87 -5.88
C ARG A 30 11.95 -5.11 -4.73
N VAL A 31 11.49 -5.10 -3.48
CA VAL A 31 12.34 -5.44 -2.32
C VAL A 31 12.86 -6.87 -2.45
N ALA A 32 12.02 -7.83 -2.83
CA ALA A 32 12.44 -9.22 -3.05
C ALA A 32 13.48 -9.32 -4.17
N GLU A 33 13.26 -8.65 -5.30
CA GLU A 33 14.18 -8.61 -6.44
C GLU A 33 15.54 -7.99 -6.06
N ILE A 34 15.55 -6.88 -5.33
CA ILE A 34 16.78 -6.24 -4.84
C ILE A 34 17.54 -7.17 -3.90
N LYS A 35 16.84 -7.82 -2.95
CA LYS A 35 17.48 -8.78 -2.04
C LYS A 35 18.10 -9.96 -2.78
N GLN A 36 17.44 -10.45 -3.83
CA GLN A 36 17.95 -11.53 -4.67
C GLN A 36 19.17 -11.09 -5.49
N ASN A 37 19.11 -9.92 -6.14
CA ASN A 37 20.16 -9.43 -7.03
C ASN A 37 21.42 -8.94 -6.29
N PHE A 38 21.27 -8.47 -5.05
CA PHE A 38 22.37 -7.96 -4.22
C PHE A 38 22.70 -8.89 -3.04
N ALA A 39 22.48 -10.21 -3.21
CA ALA A 39 22.78 -11.19 -2.17
C ALA A 39 24.24 -11.04 -1.68
N ASN A 40 24.43 -10.93 -0.37
CA ASN A 40 25.71 -10.69 0.33
C ASN A 40 26.32 -9.28 0.18
N SER A 41 25.57 -8.28 -0.36
CA SER A 41 26.02 -6.89 -0.36
C SER A 41 25.31 -6.05 0.72
N PRO A 42 26.05 -5.26 1.53
CA PRO A 42 25.45 -4.27 2.42
C PRO A 42 24.67 -3.17 1.66
N ASP A 43 24.91 -3.01 0.36
CA ASP A 43 24.17 -2.07 -0.47
C ASP A 43 22.69 -2.45 -0.59
N SER A 44 22.35 -3.75 -0.48
CA SER A 44 20.96 -4.21 -0.53
C SER A 44 20.12 -3.52 0.55
N GLU A 45 20.60 -3.49 1.80
CA GLU A 45 19.90 -2.88 2.93
C GLU A 45 19.71 -1.37 2.71
N ARG A 46 20.75 -0.69 2.20
CA ARG A 46 20.71 0.75 1.93
C ARG A 46 19.68 1.09 0.85
N ILE A 47 19.56 0.25 -0.18
CA ILE A 47 18.64 0.46 -1.30
C ILE A 47 17.19 0.13 -0.89
N ILE A 48 16.96 -0.93 -0.13
CA ILE A 48 15.59 -1.32 0.25
C ILE A 48 15.01 -0.42 1.34
N ARG A 49 15.82 0.21 2.19
CA ARG A 49 15.33 1.00 3.32
C ARG A 49 14.29 2.07 2.93
N PRO A 50 14.55 2.97 1.95
CA PRO A 50 13.53 3.94 1.53
C PRO A 50 12.27 3.29 0.94
N ILE A 51 12.39 2.09 0.36
CA ILE A 51 11.26 1.34 -0.17
C ILE A 51 10.40 0.78 0.96
N LEU A 52 11.03 0.21 2.00
CA LEU A 52 10.36 -0.24 3.21
C LEU A 52 9.66 0.91 3.95
N ASP A 53 10.30 2.07 4.04
CA ASP A 53 9.68 3.26 4.63
C ASP A 53 8.44 3.70 3.82
N ARG A 54 8.47 3.59 2.48
CA ARG A 54 7.29 3.86 1.65
C ARG A 54 6.19 2.82 1.84
N ILE A 55 6.53 1.54 1.94
CA ILE A 55 5.56 0.47 2.24
C ILE A 55 4.86 0.74 3.57
N SER A 56 5.60 1.11 4.63
CA SER A 56 5.02 1.44 5.93
C SER A 56 4.03 2.61 5.87
N LYS A 57 4.33 3.63 5.06
CA LYS A 57 3.39 4.74 4.80
C LYS A 57 2.13 4.27 4.06
N LEU A 58 2.28 3.47 3.00
CA LEU A 58 1.15 2.91 2.26
C LEU A 58 0.23 2.06 3.17
N GLN A 59 0.82 1.24 4.05
CA GLN A 59 0.07 0.45 5.03
C GLN A 59 -0.75 1.33 5.99
N SER A 60 -0.17 2.47 6.42
CA SER A 60 -0.86 3.42 7.29
C SER A 60 -2.01 4.15 6.57
N GLU A 61 -1.78 4.59 5.33
CA GLU A 61 -2.81 5.18 4.45
C GLU A 61 -3.95 4.18 4.18
N LYS A 62 -3.59 2.93 3.89
CA LYS A 62 -4.50 1.82 3.63
C LYS A 62 -5.39 1.53 4.84
N LEU A 63 -4.80 1.44 6.03
CA LEU A 63 -5.54 1.20 7.28
C LEU A 63 -6.58 2.31 7.58
N SER A 64 -6.28 3.56 7.20
CA SER A 64 -7.26 4.65 7.32
C SER A 64 -8.49 4.38 6.43
N LEU A 65 -8.26 4.02 5.16
CA LEU A 65 -9.34 3.70 4.23
C LEU A 65 -10.11 2.44 4.63
N GLU A 66 -9.44 1.40 5.16
CA GLU A 66 -10.11 0.19 5.67
C GLU A 66 -11.13 0.52 6.76
N LYS A 67 -10.79 1.44 7.67
CA LYS A 67 -11.71 1.91 8.72
C LYS A 67 -12.87 2.70 8.13
N GLU A 68 -12.59 3.61 7.20
CA GLU A 68 -13.63 4.43 6.56
C GLU A 68 -14.60 3.61 5.70
N LEU A 69 -14.12 2.52 5.10
CA LEU A 69 -14.88 1.59 4.26
C LEU A 69 -15.47 0.41 5.05
N ASN A 70 -15.23 0.33 6.36
CA ASN A 70 -15.63 -0.79 7.23
C ASN A 70 -15.17 -2.17 6.70
N LEU A 71 -13.94 -2.24 6.18
CA LEU A 71 -13.34 -3.49 5.66
C LEU A 71 -12.64 -4.31 6.74
N ILE A 72 -12.47 -3.76 7.94
CA ILE A 72 -11.90 -4.47 9.09
C ILE A 72 -13.00 -5.36 9.68
N LEU A 73 -12.80 -6.68 9.66
CA LEU A 73 -13.67 -7.64 10.34
C LEU A 73 -13.62 -7.38 11.85
N SER A 74 -14.79 -7.20 12.48
CA SER A 74 -14.97 -7.17 13.94
C SER A 74 -14.75 -8.54 14.56
#